data_AF-A0AAP0IDW7-F1
#
_entry.id   AF-A0AAP0IDW7-F1
#
_cell.length_a   1.000
_cell.length_b   1.000
_cell.length_c   1.000
_cell.angle_alpha   90.00
_cell.angle_beta   90.00
_cell.angle_gamma   90.00
#
_symmetry.space_group_name_H-M   'P 1'
#
loop_
_entity.id
_entity.type
_entity.pdbx_description
1 polymer ?
#
loop_
_entity_poly.entity_id
_entity_poly.type
_entity_poly.pdbx_seq_one_letter_code
_entity_poly.pdbx_strand_id
1 'polypeptide(L)'
;MPEILDGHNVYDFVDPDILQRLEELEREEGLRLEQEADDDDFEMDGKELTPEEQEALAEIRKKKSLLIQEHRIKKSTAESRPIVPRKFDKDKKYTTERMGRQLTSLGLDPSKAIERIRGRSVSRKGRKRERSLAGDDEVGDDAMDVDGDQPRKKLRLRSQSISRSRSRSRPPSEVVPGEGFKDSAQKVKAMKIGKKAVKARNKDARRGEADRVIPNLKPKHLFSGKRSTGKTDRLPVLREQLRLKYWPQSML
;
A
#
# COMPACT_ATOMS: atom_id res chain seq x y z
N MET A 1 -40.27 -29.38 -41.03
CA MET A 1 -39.43 -30.26 -40.21
C MET A 1 -38.19 -29.46 -39.84
N PRO A 2 -37.74 -29.42 -38.57
CA PRO A 2 -36.49 -28.75 -38.22
C PRO A 2 -35.31 -29.45 -38.92
N GLU A 3 -34.34 -28.69 -39.42
CA GLU A 3 -33.21 -29.24 -40.19
C GLU A 3 -32.03 -29.63 -39.31
N ILE A 4 -31.79 -28.91 -38.21
CA ILE A 4 -30.68 -29.18 -37.27
C ILE A 4 -31.19 -29.07 -35.84
N LEU A 5 -30.82 -30.04 -35.00
CA LEU A 5 -31.06 -30.06 -33.56
C LEU A 5 -29.76 -30.45 -32.84
N ASP A 6 -29.31 -29.65 -31.87
CA ASP A 6 -28.10 -29.88 -31.07
C ASP A 6 -26.85 -30.30 -31.87
N GLY A 7 -26.63 -29.62 -33.00
CA GLY A 7 -25.47 -29.85 -33.87
C GLY A 7 -25.57 -31.09 -34.78
N HIS A 8 -26.68 -31.82 -34.73
CA HIS A 8 -26.94 -33.00 -35.54
C HIS A 8 -28.06 -32.71 -36.55
N ASN A 9 -27.93 -33.28 -37.74
CA ASN A 9 -28.93 -33.16 -38.79
C ASN A 9 -30.12 -34.07 -38.49
N VAL A 10 -31.32 -33.52 -38.47
CA VAL A 10 -32.53 -34.28 -38.11
C VAL A 10 -32.83 -35.38 -39.13
N TYR A 11 -32.50 -35.14 -40.41
CA TYR A 11 -32.75 -36.11 -41.49
C TYR A 11 -32.01 -37.44 -41.29
N ASP A 12 -30.89 -37.44 -40.59
CA ASP A 12 -30.08 -38.65 -40.36
C ASP A 12 -30.74 -39.59 -39.32
N PHE A 13 -31.73 -39.10 -38.57
CA PHE A 13 -32.45 -39.85 -37.52
C PHE A 13 -33.92 -40.14 -37.86
N VAL A 14 -34.34 -39.91 -39.11
CA VAL A 14 -35.70 -40.21 -39.59
C VAL A 14 -35.75 -41.60 -40.23
N ASP A 15 -35.89 -42.63 -39.40
CA ASP A 15 -36.09 -44.03 -39.81
C ASP A 15 -37.46 -44.55 -39.34
N PRO A 16 -38.14 -45.43 -40.10
CA PRO A 16 -39.41 -46.04 -39.67
C PRO A 16 -39.27 -46.91 -38.41
N ASP A 17 -38.07 -47.44 -38.14
CA ASP A 17 -37.77 -48.38 -37.06
C ASP A 17 -37.05 -47.71 -35.86
N ILE A 18 -36.95 -46.38 -35.82
CA ILE A 18 -36.21 -45.62 -34.79
C ILE A 18 -36.70 -45.95 -33.36
N LEU A 19 -38.00 -46.20 -33.21
CA LEU A 19 -38.61 -46.51 -31.91
C LEU A 19 -38.19 -47.88 -31.38
N GLN A 20 -38.00 -48.86 -32.27
CA GLN A 20 -37.61 -50.21 -31.88
C GLN A 20 -36.14 -50.26 -31.45
N ARG A 21 -35.27 -49.54 -32.17
CA ARG A 21 -33.86 -49.38 -31.80
C ARG A 21 -33.68 -48.60 -30.50
N LEU A 22 -34.55 -47.62 -30.25
CA LEU A 22 -34.56 -46.86 -28.99
C LEU A 22 -34.93 -47.76 -27.81
N GLU A 23 -35.93 -48.63 -27.96
CA GLU A 23 -36.34 -49.59 -26.93
C GLU A 23 -35.25 -50.64 -26.62
N GLU A 24 -34.50 -51.07 -27.64
CA GLU A 24 -33.33 -51.95 -27.45
C GLU A 24 -32.20 -51.24 -26.69
N LEU A 25 -31.90 -49.99 -27.05
CA LEU A 25 -30.90 -49.16 -26.35
C LEU A 25 -31.31 -48.86 -24.90
N GLU A 26 -32.58 -48.54 -24.63
CA GLU A 26 -33.07 -48.31 -23.27
C GLU A 26 -32.92 -49.56 -22.38
N ARG A 27 -33.10 -50.77 -22.94
CA ARG A 27 -32.83 -52.03 -22.20
C ARG A 27 -31.36 -52.25 -21.93
N GLU A 28 -30.49 -51.95 -22.91
CA GLU A 28 -29.05 -52.09 -22.75
C GLU A 28 -28.49 -51.09 -21.74
N GLU A 29 -28.90 -49.82 -21.81
CA GLU A 29 -28.54 -48.80 -20.82
C GLU A 29 -29.07 -49.13 -19.42
N GLY A 30 -30.29 -49.68 -19.30
CA GLY A 30 -30.84 -50.12 -18.02
C GLY A 30 -29.98 -51.17 -17.32
N LEU A 31 -29.49 -52.18 -18.07
CA LEU A 31 -28.58 -53.21 -17.55
C LEU A 31 -27.21 -52.63 -17.18
N ARG A 32 -26.73 -51.66 -17.95
CA ARG A 32 -25.47 -50.95 -17.70
C ARG A 32 -25.55 -50.10 -16.43
N LEU A 33 -26.67 -49.43 -16.22
CA LEU A 33 -26.92 -48.59 -15.05
C LEU A 33 -27.13 -49.43 -13.79
N GLU A 34 -27.73 -50.62 -13.89
CA GLU A 34 -27.85 -51.57 -12.78
C GLU A 34 -26.47 -52.12 -12.38
N GLN A 35 -25.61 -52.47 -13.35
CA GLN A 35 -24.21 -52.86 -13.09
C GLN A 35 -23.36 -51.71 -12.52
N GLU A 36 -23.55 -50.49 -13.00
CA GLU A 36 -22.83 -49.31 -12.50
C GLU A 36 -23.32 -48.91 -11.11
N ALA A 37 -24.61 -49.10 -10.80
CA ALA A 37 -25.16 -48.94 -9.46
C ALA A 37 -24.60 -49.97 -8.48
N ASP A 38 -24.42 -51.23 -8.92
CA ASP A 38 -23.78 -52.28 -8.12
C ASP A 38 -22.27 -52.00 -7.90
N ASP A 39 -21.59 -51.36 -8.85
CA ASP A 39 -20.18 -50.95 -8.73
C ASP A 39 -19.99 -49.71 -7.83
N ASP A 40 -20.97 -48.80 -7.77
CA ASP A 40 -20.98 -47.65 -6.85
C ASP A 40 -21.26 -48.06 -5.38
N ASP A 41 -21.84 -49.24 -5.15
CA ASP A 41 -22.15 -49.82 -3.83
C ASP A 41 -20.99 -50.65 -3.24
N PHE A 42 -19.83 -50.74 -3.91
CA PHE A 42 -18.57 -51.17 -3.28
C PHE A 42 -18.04 -50.06 -2.35
N GLU A 43 -18.80 -49.81 -1.28
CA GLU A 43 -18.38 -49.08 -0.10
C GLU A 43 -17.07 -49.68 0.41
N MET A 44 -15.98 -48.97 0.10
CA MET A 44 -14.65 -49.23 0.62
C MET A 44 -14.74 -49.36 2.14
N ASP A 45 -14.43 -50.55 2.66
CA ASP A 45 -14.48 -50.95 4.07
C ASP A 45 -13.55 -50.07 4.95
N GLY A 46 -14.02 -48.88 5.25
CA GLY A 46 -13.28 -47.80 5.87
C GLY A 46 -14.09 -47.22 6.99
N LYS A 47 -14.28 -48.00 8.08
CA LYS A 47 -14.84 -47.61 9.39
C LYS A 47 -15.49 -46.25 9.34
N GLU A 48 -16.80 -46.20 9.09
CA GLU A 48 -17.58 -44.97 9.07
C GLU A 48 -17.13 -44.08 10.23
N LEU A 49 -16.46 -43.00 9.86
CA LEU A 49 -15.93 -42.04 10.81
C LEU A 49 -17.14 -41.50 11.55
N THR A 50 -17.12 -41.55 12.89
CA THR A 50 -18.25 -41.06 13.68
C THR A 50 -18.58 -39.61 13.27
N PRO A 51 -19.84 -39.16 13.34
CA PRO A 51 -20.18 -37.80 12.94
C PRO A 51 -19.31 -36.75 13.65
N GLU A 52 -18.94 -36.99 14.92
CA GLU A 52 -18.03 -36.15 15.70
C GLU A 52 -16.60 -36.09 15.12
N GLU A 53 -16.07 -37.23 14.67
CA GLU A 53 -14.74 -37.30 14.06
C GLU A 53 -14.72 -36.66 12.67
N GLN A 54 -15.81 -36.74 11.91
CA GLN A 54 -15.96 -36.04 10.62
C GLN A 54 -15.95 -34.52 10.82
N GLU A 55 -16.68 -34.02 11.82
CA GLU A 55 -16.68 -32.61 12.19
C GLU A 55 -15.29 -32.15 12.62
N ALA A 56 -14.61 -32.91 13.49
CA ALA A 56 -13.24 -32.62 13.93
C ALA A 56 -12.26 -32.59 12.75
N LEU A 57 -12.39 -33.51 11.79
CA LEU A 57 -11.56 -33.55 10.58
C LEU A 57 -11.81 -32.32 9.70
N ALA A 58 -13.07 -31.90 9.55
CA ALA A 58 -13.44 -30.69 8.84
C ALA A 58 -12.85 -29.44 9.51
N GLU A 59 -12.87 -29.35 10.85
CA GLU A 59 -12.21 -28.28 11.60
C GLU A 59 -10.70 -28.26 11.39
N ILE A 60 -10.04 -29.42 11.42
CA ILE A 60 -8.59 -29.54 11.17
C ILE A 60 -8.26 -29.06 9.75
N ARG A 61 -9.03 -29.46 8.74
CA ARG A 61 -8.86 -29.01 7.34
C ARG A 61 -9.03 -27.50 7.22
N LYS A 62 -10.08 -26.92 7.83
CA LYS A 62 -10.31 -25.47 7.86
C LYS A 62 -9.16 -24.73 8.54
N LYS A 63 -8.67 -25.21 9.69
CA LYS A 63 -7.55 -24.58 10.42
C LYS A 63 -6.24 -24.67 9.62
N LYS A 64 -5.98 -25.78 8.94
CA LYS A 64 -4.83 -25.94 8.03
C LYS A 64 -4.91 -24.99 6.85
N SER A 65 -6.07 -24.86 6.21
CA SER A 65 -6.22 -23.96 5.05
C SER A 65 -5.98 -22.49 5.45
N LEU A 66 -6.49 -22.05 6.60
CA LEU A 66 -6.23 -20.72 7.15
C LEU A 66 -4.74 -20.49 7.42
N LEU A 67 -4.04 -21.45 8.04
CA LEU A 67 -2.59 -21.35 8.28
C LEU A 67 -1.78 -21.24 6.99
N ILE A 68 -2.16 -22.00 5.95
CA ILE A 68 -1.52 -21.95 4.64
C ILE A 68 -1.75 -20.58 3.98
N GLN A 69 -2.98 -20.05 4.04
CA GLN A 69 -3.31 -18.72 3.51
C GLN A 69 -2.51 -17.62 4.22
N GLU A 70 -2.45 -17.63 5.56
CA GLU A 70 -1.62 -16.68 6.32
C GLU A 70 -0.14 -16.76 5.93
N HIS A 71 0.37 -17.97 5.75
CA HIS A 71 1.76 -18.18 5.34
C HIS A 71 2.03 -17.66 3.91
N ARG A 72 1.10 -17.88 2.97
CA ARG A 72 1.19 -17.34 1.60
C ARG A 72 1.22 -15.80 1.62
N ILE A 73 0.38 -15.15 2.43
CA ILE A 73 0.37 -13.68 2.58
C ILE A 73 1.70 -13.16 3.17
N LYS A 74 2.27 -13.86 4.16
CA LYS A 74 3.58 -13.51 4.73
C LYS A 74 4.71 -13.62 3.70
N LYS A 75 4.67 -14.65 2.84
CA LYS A 75 5.65 -14.86 1.76
C LYS A 75 5.52 -13.85 0.62
N SER A 76 4.31 -13.57 0.13
CA SER A 76 4.11 -12.59 -0.95
C SER A 76 4.55 -11.18 -0.54
N THR A 77 4.38 -10.82 0.75
CA THR A 77 4.92 -9.57 1.30
C THR A 77 6.45 -9.55 1.25
N ALA A 78 7.11 -10.69 1.43
CA ALA A 78 8.56 -10.83 1.43
C ALA A 78 9.19 -10.68 0.02
N GLU A 79 8.45 -11.00 -1.04
CA GLU A 79 8.90 -10.83 -2.43
C GLU A 79 9.01 -9.35 -2.80
N SER A 80 8.04 -8.54 -2.36
CA SER A 80 8.03 -7.09 -2.65
C SER A 80 8.82 -6.26 -1.63
N ARG A 81 9.01 -6.74 -0.39
CA ARG A 81 9.54 -5.95 0.73
C ARG A 81 10.36 -6.82 1.70
N PRO A 82 11.44 -6.30 2.32
CA PRO A 82 12.21 -7.09 3.28
C PRO A 82 11.41 -7.45 4.53
N ILE A 83 11.59 -8.68 5.03
CA ILE A 83 10.94 -9.17 6.25
C ILE A 83 11.45 -8.38 7.46
N VAL A 84 10.54 -7.74 8.17
CA VAL A 84 10.86 -6.95 9.36
C VAL A 84 11.14 -7.90 10.53
N PRO A 85 12.29 -7.76 11.22
CA PRO A 85 12.58 -8.55 12.40
C PRO A 85 11.50 -8.36 13.47
N ARG A 86 11.08 -9.45 14.12
CA ARG A 86 10.00 -9.47 15.13
C ARG A 86 10.11 -8.41 16.24
N LYS A 87 11.35 -8.01 16.59
CA LYS A 87 11.62 -6.97 17.60
C LYS A 87 11.04 -5.59 17.24
N PHE A 88 10.84 -5.33 15.95
CA PHE A 88 10.29 -4.07 15.45
C PHE A 88 8.81 -4.27 15.11
N ASP A 89 7.95 -4.07 16.11
CA ASP A 89 6.49 -4.22 15.99
C ASP A 89 5.87 -3.03 15.23
N LYS A 90 5.87 -3.09 13.89
CA LYS A 90 5.25 -2.05 13.05
C LYS A 90 3.74 -1.99 13.19
N ASP A 91 3.11 -3.16 13.30
CA ASP A 91 1.66 -3.30 13.29
C ASP A 91 1.05 -3.21 14.70
N LYS A 92 1.88 -3.00 15.74
CA LYS A 92 1.48 -2.99 17.17
C LYS A 92 0.69 -4.24 17.55
N LYS A 93 1.11 -5.38 17.00
CA LYS A 93 0.44 -6.67 17.13
C LYS A 93 0.81 -7.40 18.41
N TYR A 94 1.94 -7.08 19.05
CA TYR A 94 2.40 -7.73 20.28
C TYR A 94 1.85 -7.06 21.54
N THR A 95 0.52 -7.06 21.68
CA THR A 95 -0.17 -6.56 22.88
C THR A 95 -0.34 -7.65 23.93
N THR A 96 -0.47 -7.25 25.20
CA THR A 96 -0.77 -8.17 26.32
C THR A 96 -2.12 -8.85 26.13
N GLU A 97 -3.09 -8.14 25.55
CA GLU A 97 -4.43 -8.66 25.29
C GLU A 97 -4.42 -9.78 24.24
N ARG A 98 -3.72 -9.56 23.12
CA ARG A 98 -3.61 -10.57 22.06
C ARG A 98 -2.90 -11.82 22.56
N MET A 99 -1.80 -11.64 23.29
CA MET A 99 -1.08 -12.75 23.91
C MET A 99 -1.98 -13.53 24.86
N GLY A 100 -2.76 -12.84 25.69
CA GLY A 100 -3.71 -13.46 26.61
C GLY A 100 -4.71 -14.34 25.88
N ARG A 101 -5.38 -13.81 24.84
CA ARG A 101 -6.34 -14.57 24.02
C ARG A 101 -5.71 -15.81 23.37
N GLN A 102 -4.49 -15.70 22.85
CA GLN A 102 -3.79 -16.83 22.22
C GLN A 102 -3.42 -17.92 23.23
N LEU A 103 -2.96 -17.56 24.43
CA LEU A 103 -2.63 -18.52 25.49
C LEU A 103 -3.89 -19.21 26.02
N THR A 104 -4.97 -18.46 26.24
CA THR A 104 -6.25 -19.02 26.65
C THR A 104 -6.82 -19.98 25.60
N SER A 105 -6.72 -19.63 24.30
CA SER A 105 -7.12 -20.53 23.20
C SER A 105 -6.28 -21.82 23.14
N LEU A 106 -5.08 -21.83 23.71
CA LEU A 106 -4.21 -23.01 23.83
C LEU A 106 -4.40 -23.74 25.17
N GLY A 107 -5.30 -23.28 26.04
CA GLY A 107 -5.55 -23.85 27.36
C GLY A 107 -4.53 -23.45 28.44
N LEU A 108 -3.74 -22.40 28.22
CA LEU A 108 -2.74 -21.91 29.16
C LEU A 108 -3.24 -20.65 29.89
N ASP A 109 -3.01 -20.57 31.20
CA ASP A 109 -3.35 -19.39 32.01
C ASP A 109 -2.40 -18.20 31.70
N PRO A 110 -2.92 -17.06 31.19
CA PRO A 110 -2.09 -15.91 30.83
C PRO A 110 -1.69 -15.03 32.02
N SER A 111 -2.26 -15.23 33.21
CA SER A 111 -2.17 -14.29 34.34
C SER A 111 -0.73 -13.97 34.75
N LYS A 112 0.09 -15.01 34.97
CA LYS A 112 1.52 -14.87 35.33
C LYS A 112 2.35 -14.16 34.24
N ALA A 113 2.00 -14.33 32.96
CA ALA A 113 2.70 -13.68 31.85
C ALA A 113 2.35 -12.18 31.77
N ILE A 114 1.07 -11.85 31.98
CA ILE A 114 0.58 -10.47 31.97
C ILE A 114 1.17 -9.68 33.14
N GLU A 115 1.19 -10.26 34.34
CA GLU A 115 1.77 -9.63 35.54
C GLU A 115 3.24 -9.26 35.35
N ARG A 116 4.05 -10.17 34.79
CA ARG A 116 5.47 -9.92 34.51
C ARG A 116 5.66 -8.72 33.56
N ILE A 117 4.82 -8.60 32.54
CA ILE A 117 4.90 -7.51 31.55
C ILE A 117 4.42 -6.19 32.15
N ARG A 118 3.30 -6.22 32.87
CA ARG A 118 2.77 -5.04 33.58
C ARG A 118 3.76 -4.53 34.62
N GLY A 119 4.34 -5.40 35.45
CA GLY A 119 5.35 -5.04 36.46
C GLY A 119 6.60 -4.37 35.85
N ARG A 120 7.02 -4.80 34.65
CA ARG A 120 8.14 -4.17 33.93
C ARG A 120 7.80 -2.82 33.28
N SER A 121 6.52 -2.54 33.06
CA SER A 121 6.03 -1.28 32.49
C SER A 121 5.82 -0.21 33.56
N VAL A 122 5.39 -0.61 34.77
CA VAL A 122 5.16 0.30 35.91
C VAL A 122 6.48 0.91 36.41
N SER A 123 7.55 0.12 36.49
CA SER A 123 8.88 0.61 36.91
C SER A 123 9.56 1.56 35.90
N ARG A 124 9.17 1.53 34.62
CA ARG A 124 9.72 2.40 33.56
C ARG A 124 8.83 3.57 33.18
N LYS A 125 7.58 3.61 33.65
CA LYS A 125 6.75 4.81 33.59
C LYS A 125 7.29 5.77 34.64
N GLY A 126 8.44 6.39 34.34
CA GLY A 126 8.90 7.57 35.06
C GLY A 126 7.70 8.49 35.14
N ARG A 127 7.19 8.68 36.37
CA ARG A 127 6.16 9.65 36.68
C ARG A 127 6.59 10.92 35.98
N LYS A 128 5.89 11.28 34.90
CA LYS A 128 6.16 12.54 34.21
C LYS A 128 6.03 13.56 35.33
N ARG A 129 7.13 14.22 35.70
CA ARG A 129 7.04 15.44 36.47
C ARG A 129 6.14 16.32 35.61
N GLU A 130 4.92 16.52 36.05
CA GLU A 130 4.08 17.59 35.53
C GLU A 130 4.95 18.84 35.68
N ARG A 131 5.41 19.36 34.54
CA ARG A 131 6.06 20.66 34.52
C ARG A 131 4.96 21.61 34.95
N SER A 132 5.07 22.11 36.18
CA SER A 132 4.21 23.17 36.69
C SER A 132 4.12 24.26 35.64
N LEU A 133 2.94 24.42 35.05
CA LEU A 133 2.56 25.64 34.35
C LEU A 133 2.27 26.69 35.44
N ALA A 134 3.30 27.07 36.18
CA ALA A 134 3.29 28.24 37.03
C ALA A 134 3.84 29.39 36.17
N GLY A 135 3.00 29.86 35.27
CA GLY A 135 3.11 31.15 34.62
C GLY A 135 1.85 31.90 35.02
N ASP A 136 1.99 32.58 36.15
CA ASP A 136 1.18 33.68 36.69
C ASP A 136 0.24 34.33 35.66
N ASP A 137 -1.06 34.26 35.93
CA ASP A 137 -2.08 35.23 35.50
C ASP A 137 -3.29 35.02 36.45
N GLU A 138 -3.33 35.83 37.51
CA GLU A 138 -4.50 36.09 38.34
C GLU A 138 -5.69 36.56 37.47
N VAL A 139 -6.74 35.74 37.27
CA VAL A 139 -8.14 36.21 37.16
C VAL A 139 -9.10 35.04 37.44
N GLY A 140 -9.90 35.19 38.50
CA GLY A 140 -11.33 34.83 38.53
C GLY A 140 -11.73 33.36 38.48
N ASP A 141 -12.17 32.87 39.65
CA ASP A 141 -13.10 31.75 39.83
C ASP A 141 -14.39 31.95 39.00
N ASP A 142 -15.04 30.86 38.57
CA ASP A 142 -16.27 30.78 37.76
C ASP A 142 -16.21 31.06 36.24
N ALA A 143 -15.65 30.13 35.46
CA ALA A 143 -15.98 29.98 34.04
C ALA A 143 -16.44 28.55 33.73
N MET A 144 -17.76 28.35 33.74
CA MET A 144 -18.41 27.16 33.19
C MET A 144 -18.02 26.94 31.72
N ASP A 145 -17.83 25.67 31.37
CA ASP A 145 -17.43 25.15 30.06
C ASP A 145 -18.42 25.58 28.96
N VAL A 146 -18.07 26.64 28.23
CA VAL A 146 -18.73 27.01 26.97
C VAL A 146 -17.75 26.68 25.87
N ASP A 147 -18.13 25.73 25.01
CA ASP A 147 -17.46 25.33 23.77
C ASP A 147 -17.29 26.53 22.82
N GLY A 148 -16.35 27.41 23.15
CA GLY A 148 -15.88 28.50 22.33
C GLY A 148 -14.78 27.98 21.42
N ASP A 149 -15.05 27.99 20.11
CA ASP A 149 -14.18 27.50 19.04
C ASP A 149 -12.85 28.29 19.00
N GLN A 150 -11.90 27.90 19.84
CA GLN A 150 -10.57 28.51 19.91
C GLN A 150 -9.77 28.13 18.64
N PRO A 151 -9.14 29.09 17.92
CA PRO A 151 -8.43 28.83 16.66
C PRO A 151 -7.05 28.17 16.88
N ARG A 152 -6.92 27.26 17.85
CA ARG A 152 -5.69 26.51 18.11
C ARG A 152 -5.44 25.40 17.08
N LYS A 153 -6.49 24.99 16.34
CA LYS A 153 -6.38 23.96 15.29
C LYS A 153 -5.62 24.43 14.04
N LYS A 154 -5.55 25.74 13.74
CA LYS A 154 -4.80 26.26 12.57
C LYS A 154 -3.27 26.27 12.76
N LEU A 155 -2.77 26.19 13.99
CA LEU A 155 -1.33 26.10 14.27
C LEU A 155 -0.76 24.69 14.05
N ARG A 156 -1.60 23.65 14.01
CA ARG A 156 -1.15 22.25 13.86
C ARG A 156 -0.88 21.84 12.41
N LEU A 157 -1.37 22.58 11.41
CA LEU A 157 -1.12 22.28 9.99
C LEU A 157 0.26 22.76 9.49
N ARG A 158 1.00 23.56 10.28
CA ARG A 158 2.37 23.99 9.94
C ARG A 158 3.48 23.03 10.41
N SER A 159 3.14 21.99 11.16
CA SER A 159 4.14 21.11 11.81
C SER A 159 4.61 19.95 10.94
N GLN A 160 4.01 19.71 9.76
CA GLN A 160 4.31 18.52 8.96
C GLN A 160 5.53 18.67 8.02
N SER A 161 6.15 19.85 7.92
CA SER A 161 7.28 20.09 6.99
C SER A 161 8.48 20.85 7.59
N ILE A 162 8.58 20.99 8.92
CA ILE A 162 9.74 21.63 9.59
C ILE A 162 10.43 20.63 10.53
N SER A 163 10.99 19.57 9.96
CA SER A 163 12.12 18.85 10.55
C SER A 163 13.42 19.54 10.14
N ARG A 164 13.64 20.77 10.63
CA ARG A 164 14.96 21.43 10.59
C ARG A 164 15.27 21.96 11.98
N SER A 165 16.04 21.14 12.71
CA SER A 165 16.91 21.48 13.84
C SER A 165 16.81 22.93 14.33
N ARG A 166 16.17 23.15 15.49
CA ARG A 166 16.52 24.10 16.58
C ARG A 166 17.12 25.50 16.27
N SER A 167 17.03 26.01 15.05
CA SER A 167 17.73 27.25 14.63
C SER A 167 16.78 28.46 14.48
N ARG A 168 15.51 28.31 14.84
CA ARG A 168 14.51 29.39 14.71
C ARG A 168 13.71 29.57 15.99
N SER A 169 14.40 29.70 17.12
CA SER A 169 13.76 30.25 18.32
C SER A 169 13.33 31.71 18.11
N ARG A 170 13.89 32.40 17.10
CA ARG A 170 13.60 33.81 16.79
C ARG A 170 12.98 33.97 15.40
N PRO A 171 11.91 34.79 15.26
CA PRO A 171 11.34 35.09 13.97
C PRO A 171 12.35 35.87 13.11
N PRO A 172 12.45 35.60 11.79
CA PRO A 172 13.39 36.29 10.89
C PRO A 172 13.25 37.82 10.82
N SER A 173 12.20 38.40 11.41
CA SER A 173 11.97 39.84 11.49
C SER A 173 12.58 40.50 12.73
N GLU A 174 12.96 39.73 13.75
CA GLU A 174 13.58 40.26 14.97
C GLU A 174 15.02 40.68 14.67
N VAL A 175 15.41 41.88 15.09
CA VAL A 175 16.78 42.40 14.91
C VAL A 175 17.69 41.75 15.94
N VAL A 176 18.81 41.19 15.50
CA VAL A 176 19.83 40.67 16.40
C VAL A 176 20.89 41.77 16.64
N PRO A 177 21.33 42.01 17.88
CA PRO A 177 22.46 42.89 18.15
C PRO A 177 23.68 42.49 17.30
N GLY A 178 24.25 43.44 16.54
CA GLY A 178 25.37 43.19 15.62
C GLY A 178 24.99 42.93 14.15
N GLU A 179 23.69 42.87 13.81
CA GLU A 179 23.22 42.63 12.43
C GLU A 179 23.20 43.91 11.56
N GLY A 180 23.44 45.09 12.16
CA GLY A 180 23.54 46.36 11.43
C GLY A 180 22.21 47.00 11.04
N PHE A 181 21.07 46.48 11.50
CA PHE A 181 19.76 47.10 11.34
C PHE A 181 19.37 47.89 12.60
N LYS A 182 18.79 49.08 12.41
CA LYS A 182 18.30 49.92 13.52
C LYS A 182 17.03 49.34 14.14
N ASP A 183 16.06 49.00 13.29
CA ASP A 183 14.72 48.53 13.70
C ASP A 183 14.27 47.29 12.92
N SER A 184 13.31 46.55 13.50
CA SER A 184 12.67 45.38 12.85
C SER A 184 11.99 45.77 11.53
N ALA A 185 11.40 46.97 11.46
CA ALA A 185 10.81 47.51 10.25
C ALA A 185 11.85 47.68 9.12
N GLN A 186 13.07 48.13 9.44
CA GLN A 186 14.16 48.27 8.48
C GLN A 186 14.61 46.90 7.96
N LYS A 187 14.74 45.91 8.84
CA LYS A 187 15.09 44.53 8.49
C LYS A 187 14.03 43.89 7.57
N VAL A 188 12.75 44.10 7.85
CA VAL A 188 11.65 43.64 6.99
C VAL A 188 11.68 44.31 5.62
N LYS A 189 11.98 45.62 5.55
CA LYS A 189 12.18 46.33 4.27
C LYS A 189 13.36 45.75 3.49
N ALA A 190 14.49 45.51 4.13
CA ALA A 190 15.67 44.89 3.52
C ALA A 190 15.35 43.49 2.96
N MET A 191 14.66 42.66 3.74
CA MET A 191 14.18 41.34 3.29
C MET A 191 13.26 41.42 2.07
N LYS A 192 12.37 42.43 2.02
CA LYS A 192 11.50 42.67 0.85
C LYS A 192 12.31 43.09 -0.38
N ILE A 193 13.34 43.94 -0.21
CA ILE A 193 14.23 44.37 -1.30
C ILE A 193 15.02 43.17 -1.83
N GLY A 194 15.60 42.35 -0.96
CA GLY A 194 16.32 41.13 -1.36
C GLY A 194 15.44 40.17 -2.17
N LYS A 195 14.19 39.93 -1.73
CA LYS A 195 13.23 39.12 -2.49
C LYS A 195 12.87 39.73 -3.85
N LYS A 196 12.80 41.06 -3.97
CA LYS A 196 12.55 41.75 -5.25
C LYS A 196 13.74 41.58 -6.20
N ALA A 197 14.97 41.71 -5.72
CA ALA A 197 16.18 41.55 -6.53
C ALA A 197 16.29 40.14 -7.17
N VAL A 198 15.85 39.09 -6.44
CA VAL A 198 15.87 37.71 -6.93
C VAL A 198 14.87 37.47 -8.08
N LYS A 199 13.83 38.30 -8.23
CA LYS A 199 12.77 38.06 -9.24
C LYS A 199 13.28 38.00 -10.67
N ALA A 200 14.22 38.86 -11.05
CA ALA A 200 14.75 38.90 -12.42
C ALA A 200 15.42 37.56 -12.78
N ARG A 201 16.27 37.06 -11.89
CA ARG A 201 16.95 35.76 -12.04
C ARG A 201 15.97 34.58 -12.07
N ASN A 202 14.92 34.64 -11.25
CA ASN A 202 13.89 33.60 -11.24
C ASN A 202 13.05 33.62 -12.51
N LYS A 203 12.85 34.79 -13.14
CA LYS A 203 12.19 34.90 -14.44
C LYS A 203 12.99 34.17 -15.53
N ASP A 204 14.32 34.26 -15.46
CA ASP A 204 15.24 33.50 -16.32
C ASP A 204 15.39 32.02 -15.89
N ALA A 205 14.62 31.56 -14.90
CA ALA A 205 14.64 30.20 -14.37
C ALA A 205 16.01 29.70 -13.86
N ARG A 206 16.90 30.60 -13.41
CA ARG A 206 18.23 30.18 -12.92
C ARG A 206 18.14 29.48 -11.56
N ARG A 207 19.00 28.48 -11.35
CA ARG A 207 19.00 27.67 -10.11
C ARG A 207 19.37 28.48 -8.87
N GLY A 208 20.31 29.41 -9.00
CA GLY A 208 20.94 30.11 -7.88
C GLY A 208 21.68 31.36 -8.33
N GLU A 209 22.15 32.19 -7.39
CA GLU A 209 22.97 33.36 -7.71
C GLU A 209 24.34 32.99 -8.31
N ALA A 210 24.81 31.77 -8.00
CA ALA A 210 26.00 31.17 -8.57
C ALA A 210 25.79 30.64 -10.00
N ASP A 211 24.54 30.53 -10.45
CA ASP A 211 24.22 30.03 -11.78
C ASP A 211 24.38 31.14 -12.83
N ARG A 212 25.62 31.24 -13.32
CA ARG A 212 26.06 32.22 -14.32
C ARG A 212 26.52 31.53 -15.61
N VAL A 213 26.03 30.33 -15.87
CA VAL A 213 26.38 29.55 -17.06
C VAL A 213 25.80 30.22 -18.30
N ILE A 214 26.64 30.44 -19.32
CA ILE A 214 26.24 30.98 -20.61
C ILE A 214 26.11 29.80 -21.59
N PRO A 215 24.89 29.46 -22.06
CA PRO A 215 24.72 28.37 -23.01
C PRO A 215 25.22 28.78 -24.40
N ASN A 216 25.86 27.83 -25.09
CA ASN A 216 26.27 28.01 -26.48
C ASN A 216 25.06 27.85 -27.40
N LEU A 217 24.35 28.95 -27.68
CA LEU A 217 23.15 28.96 -28.52
C LEU A 217 23.41 28.54 -29.97
N LYS A 218 24.60 28.83 -30.49
CA LYS A 218 25.02 28.50 -31.87
C LYS A 218 26.33 27.71 -31.87
N PRO A 219 26.31 26.41 -31.52
CA PRO A 219 27.54 25.64 -31.48
C PRO A 219 28.02 25.34 -32.91
N LYS A 220 29.33 25.49 -33.14
CA LYS A 220 29.94 25.40 -34.46
C LYS A 220 29.65 24.08 -35.18
N HIS A 221 29.71 22.95 -34.46
CA HIS A 221 29.50 21.61 -35.03
C HIS A 221 28.05 21.36 -35.52
N LEU A 222 27.09 22.25 -35.22
CA LEU A 222 25.73 22.25 -35.78
C LEU A 222 25.62 23.07 -37.07
N PHE A 223 26.31 24.21 -37.13
CA PHE A 223 26.08 25.25 -38.14
C PHE A 223 27.24 25.43 -39.12
N SER A 224 28.32 24.66 -38.97
CA SER A 224 29.51 24.72 -39.80
C SER A 224 29.79 23.37 -40.43
N GLY A 225 30.22 23.38 -41.69
CA GLY A 225 30.49 22.17 -42.47
C GLY A 225 29.26 21.68 -43.26
N LYS A 226 29.53 20.86 -44.28
CA LYS A 226 28.51 20.14 -45.06
C LYS A 226 28.78 18.64 -44.92
N ARG A 227 27.73 17.81 -44.98
CA ARG A 227 27.88 16.36 -44.98
C ARG A 227 28.46 15.91 -46.32
N SER A 228 29.60 15.21 -46.30
CA SER A 228 30.17 14.55 -47.48
C SER A 228 29.67 13.11 -47.60
N THR A 229 30.01 12.42 -48.68
CA THR A 229 29.63 11.02 -48.97
C THR A 229 30.37 9.97 -48.10
N GLY A 230 31.18 10.40 -47.13
CA GLY A 230 31.96 9.55 -46.24
C GLY A 230 31.37 9.42 -44.83
N LYS A 231 32.25 9.32 -43.83
CA LYS A 231 31.86 9.19 -42.41
C LYS A 231 31.12 10.45 -41.93
N THR A 232 30.07 10.25 -41.15
CA THR A 232 29.25 11.33 -40.59
C THR A 232 29.61 11.60 -39.13
N ASP A 233 29.60 12.88 -38.73
CA ASP A 233 29.91 13.30 -37.36
C ASP A 233 28.84 12.89 -36.33
N ARG A 234 27.65 12.52 -36.78
CA ARG A 234 26.53 12.11 -35.94
C ARG A 234 25.87 10.87 -36.49
N LEU A 235 25.40 10.03 -35.58
CA LEU A 235 24.60 8.86 -35.92
C LEU A 235 23.26 9.31 -36.51
N PRO A 236 22.78 8.69 -37.60
CA PRO A 236 21.41 8.88 -38.04
C PRO A 236 20.49 8.36 -36.94
N VAL A 237 19.59 9.21 -36.45
CA VAL A 237 18.52 8.78 -35.56
C VAL A 237 17.63 7.84 -36.37
N LEU A 238 17.70 6.53 -36.10
CA LEU A 238 16.75 5.55 -36.64
C LEU A 238 15.35 5.97 -36.20
N ARG A 239 14.61 6.57 -37.14
CA ARG A 239 13.26 7.13 -36.93
C ARG A 239 12.24 6.09 -36.47
N GLU A 240 12.58 4.81 -36.53
CA GLU A 240 11.77 3.68 -36.07
C GLU A 240 11.68 3.55 -34.54
N GLN A 241 12.72 3.90 -33.78
CA GLN A 241 12.71 3.69 -32.32
C GLN A 241 11.81 4.69 -31.57
N LEU A 242 11.49 5.85 -32.16
CA LEU A 242 10.58 6.83 -31.56
C LEU A 242 9.09 6.51 -31.83
N ARG A 243 8.78 5.76 -32.89
CA ARG A 243 7.38 5.40 -33.23
C ARG A 243 6.82 4.35 -32.26
N LEU A 244 7.65 3.41 -31.83
CA LEU A 244 7.27 2.34 -30.88
C LEU A 244 7.17 2.80 -29.42
N LYS A 245 7.77 3.94 -29.06
CA LYS A 245 7.78 4.41 -27.67
C LYS A 245 6.64 5.39 -27.33
N TYR A 246 5.96 5.94 -28.34
CA TYR A 246 4.96 7.01 -28.16
C TYR A 246 3.61 6.78 -28.85
N TRP A 247 3.38 5.64 -29.50
CA TRP A 247 2.06 5.29 -30.06
C TRP A 247 1.49 4.06 -29.34
N PRO A 248 0.38 4.17 -28.58
CA PRO A 248 -0.26 3.01 -27.98
C PRO A 248 -0.87 2.13 -29.08
N GLN A 249 -0.54 0.85 -29.03
CA GLN A 249 -0.99 -0.21 -29.92
C GLN A 249 -2.40 -0.66 -29.52
N SER A 250 -3.36 0.27 -29.59
CA SER A 250 -4.77 0.01 -29.32
C SER A 250 -5.64 0.70 -30.37
N MET A 251 -5.59 0.19 -31.60
CA MET A 251 -6.59 0.41 -32.66
C MET A 251 -6.26 -0.53 -33.83
N LEU A 252 -6.49 -1.82 -33.60
CA LEU A 252 -6.79 -2.85 -34.60
C LEU A 252 -7.60 -3.93 -33.89
#